data_AF-A0A7W0QHF3-F1
#
_entry.id   AF-A0A7W0QHF3-F1
#
_cell.length_a   1.000
_cell.length_b   1.000
_cell.length_c   1.000
_cell.angle_alpha   90.00
_cell.angle_beta   90.00
_cell.angle_gamma   90.00
#
_symmetry.space_group_name_H-M   'P 1'
#
loop_
_entity.id
_entity.type
_entity.pdbx_description
1 polymer ?
#
loop_
_entity_poly.entity_id
_entity_poly.type
_entity_poly.pdbx_seq_one_letter_code
_entity_poly.pdbx_strand_id
1 'polypeptide(L)'
;VVVGAEQRLDGVFNVSPDGWVPGERVRELTGSSLRMKLPERVSEVWSSLQWRFQRGPIPPGLRPYTRSPWVVANDRLKAHGWAPTVTNEQAYVEGTEAGWWTMITPKRRQELSLGAMVAGLVAGLVAGFSLWRRWRRRR
;
A
#
# COMPACT_ATOMS: atom_id res chain seq x y z
N VAL A 1 -16.88 -23.24 -7.64
CA VAL A 1 -17.12 -23.99 -8.90
C VAL A 1 -15.76 -24.41 -9.46
N VAL A 2 -15.53 -25.71 -9.71
CA VAL A 2 -14.26 -26.23 -10.24
C VAL A 2 -14.50 -26.80 -11.64
N VAL A 3 -14.60 -25.93 -12.64
CA VAL A 3 -14.96 -26.33 -14.01
C VAL A 3 -13.94 -27.29 -14.62
N GLY A 4 -12.64 -27.11 -14.33
CA GLY A 4 -11.58 -27.99 -14.85
C GLY A 4 -11.57 -29.41 -14.26
N ALA A 5 -12.30 -29.66 -13.18
CA ALA A 5 -12.43 -31.01 -12.60
C ALA A 5 -13.70 -31.73 -13.11
N GLU A 6 -14.75 -30.98 -13.44
CA GLU A 6 -16.03 -31.52 -13.91
C GLU A 6 -16.07 -31.69 -15.44
N GLN A 7 -15.31 -30.87 -16.17
CA GLN A 7 -15.28 -30.86 -17.63
C GLN A 7 -13.84 -30.78 -18.13
N ARG A 8 -13.53 -31.51 -19.19
CA ARG A 8 -12.25 -31.38 -19.88
C ARG A 8 -12.32 -30.15 -20.79
N LEU A 9 -11.56 -29.11 -20.45
CA LEU A 9 -11.43 -27.90 -21.25
C LEU A 9 -10.13 -27.96 -22.05
N ASP A 10 -10.22 -27.83 -23.38
CA ASP A 10 -9.06 -27.82 -24.25
C ASP A 10 -8.65 -26.37 -24.61
N GLY A 11 -7.37 -26.05 -24.38
CA GLY A 11 -6.76 -24.75 -24.68
C GLY A 11 -6.52 -23.86 -23.47
N VAL A 12 -6.13 -22.61 -23.73
CA VAL A 12 -5.80 -21.62 -22.68
C VAL A 12 -7.04 -20.82 -22.30
N PHE A 13 -7.29 -20.74 -21.00
CA PHE A 13 -8.38 -19.97 -20.40
C PHE A 13 -7.80 -19.01 -19.36
N ASN A 14 -8.30 -17.79 -19.33
CA ASN A 14 -7.93 -16.83 -18.31
C ASN A 14 -8.86 -16.98 -17.10
N VAL A 15 -8.25 -17.04 -15.91
CA VAL A 15 -8.98 -16.95 -14.64
C VAL A 15 -8.80 -15.52 -14.14
N SER A 16 -9.81 -14.69 -14.34
CA SER A 16 -9.76 -13.28 -13.95
C SER A 16 -11.12 -12.76 -13.47
N PRO A 17 -11.11 -11.73 -12.60
CA PRO A 17 -12.31 -11.00 -12.23
C PRO A 17 -12.99 -10.38 -13.46
N ASP A 18 -14.26 -9.99 -13.30
CA ASP A 18 -15.05 -9.36 -14.37
C ASP A 18 -14.56 -7.94 -14.75
N GLY A 19 -13.62 -7.36 -14.01
CA GLY A 19 -13.11 -6.03 -14.32
C GLY A 19 -11.95 -5.58 -13.44
N TRP A 20 -11.90 -4.27 -13.20
CA TRP A 20 -10.90 -3.60 -12.39
C TRP A 20 -11.57 -2.71 -11.34
N VAL A 21 -10.84 -2.35 -10.28
CA VAL A 21 -11.35 -1.44 -9.24
C VAL A 21 -10.86 -0.01 -9.52
N PRO A 22 -11.77 0.97 -9.68
CA PRO A 22 -11.40 2.37 -9.83
C PRO A 22 -10.47 2.87 -8.74
N GLY A 23 -9.50 3.73 -9.09
CA GLY A 23 -8.59 4.32 -8.10
C GLY A 23 -9.34 5.03 -6.98
N GLU A 24 -10.41 5.76 -7.30
CA GLU A 24 -11.30 6.37 -6.29
C GLU A 24 -11.92 5.34 -5.34
N ARG A 25 -12.37 4.19 -5.86
CA ARG A 25 -12.95 3.13 -5.04
C ARG A 25 -11.91 2.44 -4.17
N VAL A 26 -10.71 2.18 -4.72
CA VAL A 26 -9.56 1.69 -3.93
C VAL A 26 -9.29 2.63 -2.75
N ARG A 27 -9.30 3.95 -2.99
CA ARG A 27 -9.06 4.95 -1.95
C ARG A 27 -10.12 4.94 -0.84
N GLU A 28 -11.37 4.70 -1.17
CA GLU A 28 -12.45 4.56 -0.19
C GLU A 28 -12.25 3.31 0.66
N LEU A 29 -11.85 2.20 0.03
CA LEU A 29 -11.61 0.92 0.70
C LEU A 29 -10.36 0.94 1.59
N THR A 30 -9.28 1.64 1.20
CA THR A 30 -8.06 1.77 2.01
C THR A 30 -8.19 2.76 3.17
N GLY A 31 -9.16 3.69 3.10
CA GLY A 31 -9.34 4.76 4.08
C GLY A 31 -8.42 5.97 3.90
N SER A 32 -8.42 6.85 4.91
CA SER A 32 -7.75 8.16 4.92
C SER A 32 -6.24 8.03 5.15
N SER A 33 -5.48 7.75 4.10
CA SER A 33 -4.03 7.92 4.10
C SER A 33 -3.63 9.38 3.84
N LEU A 34 -2.59 9.86 4.54
CA LEU A 34 -1.97 11.16 4.25
C LEU A 34 -1.33 11.10 2.87
N ARG A 35 -1.89 11.81 1.89
CA ARG A 35 -1.42 11.78 0.50
C ARG A 35 -0.87 13.12 0.08
N MET A 36 0.41 13.14 -0.27
CA MET A 36 1.08 14.29 -0.85
C MET A 36 1.19 14.11 -2.36
N LYS A 37 0.78 15.12 -3.14
CA LYS A 37 1.03 15.15 -4.59
C LYS A 37 2.51 15.49 -4.80
N LEU A 38 3.34 14.47 -4.91
CA LEU A 38 4.77 14.62 -5.17
C LEU A 38 5.02 14.76 -6.68
N PRO A 39 6.00 15.59 -7.10
CA PRO A 39 6.49 15.58 -8.47
C PRO A 39 6.95 14.18 -8.90
N GLU A 40 6.81 13.86 -10.18
CA GLU A 40 7.03 12.50 -10.72
C GLU A 40 8.38 11.90 -10.31
N ARG A 41 9.47 12.67 -10.49
CA ARG A 41 10.84 12.25 -10.14
C ARG A 41 10.99 11.91 -8.66
N VAL A 42 10.34 12.67 -7.78
CA VAL A 42 10.40 12.43 -6.33
C VAL A 42 9.62 11.17 -5.97
N SER A 43 8.48 10.94 -6.64
CA SER A 43 7.68 9.76 -6.40
C SER A 43 8.40 8.46 -6.79
N GLU A 44 9.18 8.47 -7.87
CA GLU A 44 9.97 7.29 -8.30
C GLU A 44 11.11 6.97 -7.32
N VAL A 45 11.82 8.01 -6.85
CA VAL A 45 12.85 7.84 -5.83
C VAL A 45 12.23 7.29 -4.55
N TRP A 46 11.11 7.88 -4.10
CA TRP A 46 10.42 7.45 -2.89
C TRP A 46 9.90 6.00 -3.00
N SER A 47 9.27 5.63 -4.12
CA SER A 47 8.77 4.27 -4.31
C SER A 47 9.91 3.24 -4.38
N SER A 48 11.02 3.57 -5.04
CA SER A 48 12.21 2.71 -5.09
C SER A 48 12.80 2.48 -3.69
N LEU A 49 12.83 3.53 -2.87
CA LEU A 49 13.31 3.46 -1.49
C LEU A 49 12.37 2.62 -0.62
N GLN A 50 11.06 2.86 -0.71
CA GLN A 50 10.05 2.08 0.01
C GLN A 50 10.12 0.60 -0.33
N TRP A 51 10.26 0.25 -1.61
CA TRP A 51 10.42 -1.13 -2.06
C TRP A 51 11.70 -1.77 -1.50
N ARG A 52 12.83 -1.04 -1.55
CA ARG A 52 14.11 -1.51 -0.99
C ARG A 52 14.04 -1.82 0.51
N PHE A 53 13.13 -1.18 1.23
CA PHE A 53 12.87 -1.45 2.64
C PHE A 53 11.68 -2.41 2.88
N GLN A 54 11.18 -3.11 1.85
CA GLN A 54 9.99 -3.98 1.90
C GLN A 54 8.73 -3.27 2.46
N ARG A 55 8.66 -1.96 2.30
CA ARG A 55 7.58 -1.09 2.79
C ARG A 55 6.70 -0.53 1.68
N GLY A 56 7.04 -0.83 0.42
CA GLY A 56 6.29 -0.38 -0.75
C GLY A 56 5.43 -1.50 -1.31
N PRO A 57 4.13 -1.28 -1.58
CA PRO A 57 3.25 -2.31 -2.15
C PRO A 57 3.51 -2.60 -3.63
N ILE A 58 4.29 -1.75 -4.33
CA ILE A 58 4.49 -1.83 -5.78
C ILE A 58 5.99 -1.86 -6.10
N PRO A 59 6.50 -2.92 -6.74
CA PRO A 59 7.85 -2.99 -7.29
C PRO A 59 8.17 -1.83 -8.25
N PRO A 60 9.43 -1.36 -8.30
CA PRO A 60 9.86 -0.37 -9.28
C PRO A 60 9.58 -0.89 -10.71
N GLY A 61 9.12 -0.01 -11.59
CA GLY A 61 8.76 -0.35 -12.97
C GLY A 61 7.30 -0.77 -13.20
N LEU A 62 6.53 -1.10 -12.15
CA LEU A 62 5.11 -1.46 -12.30
C LEU A 62 4.15 -0.27 -12.27
N ARG A 63 4.66 0.94 -11.99
CA ARG A 63 3.86 2.18 -11.91
C ARG A 63 3.10 2.55 -13.19
N PRO A 64 3.61 2.32 -14.41
CA PRO A 64 2.83 2.57 -15.63
C PRO A 64 1.55 1.73 -15.71
N TYR A 65 1.60 0.48 -15.24
CA TYR A 65 0.46 -0.45 -15.25
C TYR A 65 -0.63 -0.08 -14.25
N THR A 66 -0.33 0.75 -13.24
CA THR A 66 -1.36 1.26 -12.31
C THR A 66 -2.07 2.50 -12.83
N ARG A 67 -1.49 3.20 -13.83
CA ARG A 67 -2.12 4.34 -14.51
C ARG A 67 -2.96 3.91 -15.70
N SER A 68 -2.56 2.82 -16.33
CA SER A 68 -3.25 2.22 -17.47
C SER A 68 -3.66 0.80 -17.08
N PRO A 69 -4.75 0.65 -16.28
CA PRO A 69 -5.22 -0.66 -15.88
C PRO A 69 -5.62 -1.46 -17.11
N TRP A 70 -5.26 -2.75 -17.11
CA TRP A 70 -5.64 -3.71 -18.13
C TRP A 70 -6.58 -4.75 -17.51
N VAL A 71 -7.57 -5.17 -18.28
CA VAL A 71 -8.53 -6.21 -17.88
C VAL A 71 -8.27 -7.45 -18.70
N VAL A 72 -8.31 -8.60 -18.06
CA VAL A 72 -8.15 -9.89 -18.73
C VAL A 72 -9.53 -10.46 -19.04
N ALA A 73 -9.74 -10.83 -20.30
CA ALA A 73 -10.99 -11.42 -20.77
C ALA A 73 -11.23 -12.80 -20.14
N ASN A 74 -12.36 -12.99 -19.47
CA ASN A 74 -12.78 -14.23 -18.82
C ASN A 74 -14.03 -14.88 -19.46
N ASP A 75 -14.54 -14.28 -20.53
CA ASP A 75 -15.74 -14.68 -21.28
C ASP A 75 -15.67 -16.13 -21.74
N ARG A 76 -14.51 -16.57 -22.24
CA ARG A 76 -14.29 -17.95 -22.68
C ARG A 76 -14.49 -18.96 -21.55
N LEU A 77 -14.05 -18.63 -20.34
CA LEU A 77 -14.20 -19.50 -19.17
C LEU A 77 -15.65 -19.44 -18.64
N LYS A 78 -16.26 -18.25 -18.69
CA LYS A 78 -17.68 -18.05 -18.30
C LYS A 78 -18.66 -18.81 -19.18
N ALA A 79 -18.35 -18.95 -20.47
CA ALA A 79 -19.14 -19.76 -21.39
C ALA A 79 -19.26 -21.24 -20.97
N HIS A 80 -18.33 -21.74 -20.14
CA HIS A 80 -18.35 -23.09 -19.57
C HIS A 80 -19.01 -23.16 -18.18
N GLY A 81 -19.76 -22.12 -17.78
CA GLY A 81 -20.48 -22.08 -16.50
C GLY A 81 -19.62 -21.65 -15.31
N TRP A 82 -18.37 -21.25 -15.53
CA TRP A 82 -17.58 -20.61 -14.49
C TRP A 82 -18.08 -19.18 -14.23
N ALA A 83 -18.05 -18.73 -12.98
CA ALA A 83 -18.28 -17.33 -12.65
C ALA A 83 -17.46 -16.95 -11.41
N PRO A 84 -16.94 -15.72 -11.34
CA PRO A 84 -16.33 -15.23 -10.12
C PRO A 84 -17.38 -15.19 -9.00
N THR A 85 -17.02 -15.68 -7.82
CA THR A 85 -17.91 -15.72 -6.65
C THR A 85 -17.79 -14.49 -5.76
N VAL A 86 -16.74 -13.69 -5.97
CA VAL A 86 -16.45 -12.47 -5.22
C VAL A 86 -16.29 -11.31 -6.19
N THR A 87 -16.68 -10.12 -5.74
CA THR A 87 -16.49 -8.87 -6.48
C THR A 87 -15.03 -8.43 -6.47
N ASN A 88 -14.65 -7.55 -7.40
CA ASN A 88 -13.30 -7.00 -7.48
C ASN A 88 -12.92 -6.26 -6.18
N GLU A 89 -13.89 -5.55 -5.59
CA GLU A 89 -13.73 -4.82 -4.33
C GLU A 89 -13.52 -5.76 -3.15
N GLN A 90 -14.29 -6.86 -3.06
CA GLN A 90 -14.10 -7.88 -2.02
C GLN A 90 -12.73 -8.52 -2.15
N ALA A 91 -12.33 -8.93 -3.36
CA ALA A 91 -11.01 -9.50 -3.62
C ALA A 91 -9.89 -8.50 -3.27
N TYR A 92 -10.08 -7.21 -3.51
CA TYR A 92 -9.13 -6.17 -3.11
C TYR A 92 -9.00 -6.08 -1.59
N VAL A 93 -10.11 -6.05 -0.86
CA VAL A 93 -10.12 -5.94 0.61
C VAL A 93 -9.54 -7.19 1.27
N GLU A 94 -9.88 -8.38 0.77
CA GLU A 94 -9.38 -9.65 1.31
C GLU A 94 -7.91 -9.89 0.95
N GLY A 95 -7.49 -9.51 -0.26
CA GLY A 95 -6.12 -9.72 -0.74
C GLY A 95 -5.12 -8.65 -0.31
N THR A 96 -5.58 -7.50 0.18
CA THR A 96 -4.70 -6.41 0.64
C THR A 96 -4.61 -6.43 2.16
N GLU A 97 -3.48 -6.89 2.69
CA GLU A 97 -3.22 -6.78 4.12
C GLU A 97 -3.19 -5.31 4.56
N ALA A 98 -3.89 -5.02 5.65
CA ALA A 98 -3.82 -3.71 6.27
C ALA A 98 -2.38 -3.50 6.78
N GLY A 99 -1.75 -2.38 6.37
CA GLY A 99 -0.36 -2.12 6.76
C GLY A 99 -0.22 -2.16 8.28
N TRP A 100 0.81 -2.82 8.81
CA TRP A 100 0.98 -3.15 10.24
C TRP A 100 0.62 -2.05 11.28
N TRP A 101 0.74 -0.77 10.91
CA TRP A 101 0.33 0.37 11.73
C TRP A 101 -1.18 0.42 12.03
N THR A 102 -2.03 -0.16 11.18
CA THR A 102 -3.49 -0.27 11.38
C THR A 102 -3.83 -1.17 12.55
N MET A 103 -2.96 -2.14 12.85
CA MET A 103 -3.09 -3.05 14.00
C MET A 103 -2.67 -2.41 15.33
N ILE A 104 -2.09 -1.21 15.30
CA ILE A 104 -1.70 -0.51 16.54
C ILE A 104 -2.93 0.03 17.23
N THR A 105 -3.20 -0.52 18.42
CA THR A 105 -4.31 -0.09 19.27
C THR A 105 -4.25 1.42 19.58
N PRO A 106 -5.40 2.08 19.79
CA PRO A 106 -5.42 3.51 20.13
C PRO A 106 -4.52 3.87 21.31
N LYS A 107 -4.51 3.04 22.36
CA LYS A 107 -3.64 3.20 23.53
C LYS A 107 -2.15 3.18 23.16
N ARG A 108 -1.72 2.21 22.33
CA ARG A 108 -0.32 2.15 21.88
C ARG A 108 0.08 3.34 21.03
N ARG A 109 -0.81 3.86 20.18
CA ARG A 109 -0.56 5.09 19.42
C ARG A 109 -0.34 6.30 20.34
N GLN A 110 -1.12 6.39 21.41
CA GLN A 110 -0.96 7.44 22.42
C GLN A 110 0.37 7.33 23.17
N GLU A 111 0.73 6.13 23.62
CA GLU A 111 2.03 5.88 24.29
C GLU A 111 3.22 6.23 23.37
N LEU A 112 3.17 5.83 22.09
CA LEU A 112 4.18 6.18 21.10
C LEU A 112 4.28 7.70 20.89
N SER A 113 3.14 8.39 20.84
CA SER A 113 3.09 9.85 20.67
C SER A 113 3.71 10.58 21.86
N LEU A 114 3.39 10.13 23.08
CA LEU A 114 3.97 10.65 24.31
C LEU A 114 5.48 10.37 24.40
N GLY A 115 5.91 9.15 24.05
CA GLY A 115 7.31 8.78 24.00
C GLY A 115 8.11 9.63 23.01
N ALA A 116 7.55 9.85 21.81
CA ALA A 116 8.16 10.72 20.80
C ALA A 116 8.28 12.18 21.27
N MET A 117 7.27 12.70 21.98
CA MET A 117 7.30 14.04 22.55
C MET A 117 8.41 14.20 23.61
N VAL A 118 8.52 13.24 24.54
CA VAL A 118 9.57 13.25 25.56
C VAL A 118 10.96 13.15 24.93
N ALA A 119 11.14 12.24 23.96
CA ALA A 119 12.40 12.12 23.23
C ALA A 119 12.77 13.41 22.49
N GLY A 120 11.79 14.08 21.87
CA GLY A 120 11.98 15.38 21.21
C GLY A 120 12.41 16.48 22.19
N LEU A 121 11.79 16.56 23.37
CA LEU A 121 12.18 17.52 24.41
C LEU A 121 13.62 17.29 24.89
N VAL A 122 13.98 16.03 25.19
CA VAL A 122 15.33 15.68 25.63
C VAL A 122 16.36 16.02 24.56
N ALA A 123 16.09 15.66 23.29
CA ALA A 123 16.97 15.99 22.18
C ALA A 123 17.15 17.52 22.02
N GLY A 124 16.07 18.29 22.17
CA GLY A 124 16.10 19.75 22.16
C GLY A 124 16.96 20.34 23.27
N LEU A 125 16.83 19.84 24.50
CA LEU A 125 17.63 20.28 25.65
C LEU A 125 19.12 19.97 25.45
N VAL A 126 19.44 18.76 24.98
CA VAL A 126 20.84 18.35 24.70
C VAL A 126 21.44 19.21 23.60
N ALA A 127 20.71 19.45 22.51
CA ALA A 127 21.16 20.30 21.42
C ALA A 127 21.39 21.74 21.89
N GLY A 128 20.44 22.31 22.66
CA GLY A 128 20.53 23.64 23.24
C GLY A 128 21.73 23.79 24.17
N PHE A 129 21.93 22.81 25.09
CA PHE A 129 23.08 22.80 25.99
C PHE A 129 24.42 22.67 25.24
N SER A 130 24.47 21.85 24.20
CA SER A 130 25.65 21.66 23.36
C SER A 130 26.02 22.95 22.60
N LEU A 131 25.02 23.65 22.07
CA LEU A 131 25.20 24.95 21.40
C LEU A 131 25.65 26.02 22.39
N TRP A 132 25.04 26.08 23.56
CA TRP A 132 25.42 27.00 24.64
C TRP A 132 26.87 26.78 25.09
N ARG A 133 27.27 25.51 25.30
CA ARG A 133 28.64 25.16 25.67
C ARG A 133 29.65 25.50 24.58
N ARG A 134 29.30 25.31 23.30
CA ARG A 134 30.13 25.74 22.16
C ARG A 134 30.30 27.26 22.11
N TRP A 135 29.23 28.01 22.36
CA TRP A 135 29.26 29.47 22.37
C TRP A 135 30.11 30.02 23.52
N ARG A 136 29.97 29.45 24.74
CA ARG A 136 30.80 29.82 25.89
C ARG A 136 32.29 29.52 25.72
N ARG A 137 32.66 28.51 24.92
CA ARG A 137 34.08 28.18 24.65
C ARG A 137 34.73 29.03 23.56
N ARG A 138 33.93 29.78 22.79
CA ARG A 138 34.40 30.70 21.74
C ARG A 138 34.52 32.15 22.23
N ARG A 139 34.01 32.45 23.42
CA ARG A 139 34.30 33.67 24.18
C ARG A 139 35.44 33.38 25.13
#